data_AF-X0TC78-F1
#
_entry.id   AF-X0TC78-F1
#
_cell.length_a   1.000
_cell.length_b   1.000
_cell.length_c   1.000
_cell.angle_alpha   90.00
_cell.angle_beta   90.00
_cell.angle_gamma   90.00
#
_symmetry.space_group_name_H-M   'P 1'
#
loop_
_entity.id
_entity.type
_entity.pdbx_description
1 polymer ?
#
loop_
_entity_poly.entity_id
_entity_poly.type
_entity_poly.pdbx_seq_one_letter_code
_entity_poly.pdbx_strand_id
1 'polypeptide(L)'
;LGNGLKQGIKARFGHPNMCSTTLGTFLGRWKGLYRDGDAIKGNLFLSNTASDTPNGDLRAYVLNMADTEPDMFGVSIDFSRDLDAEMEAGLHEETGLQLARIKKLNCADTVDSPAASDGMFSRFSGETVAGQITRFLDENQDVWETLQSNPSILEALSRYGENMDEFTTRYREYRQHNKEGNMPKENEQEAAELAAKEAEDLRLQEQADKDAAELAAKEAQEAAELAAKEEAERLEAEKLKDGEGKQFDVAEFSKITEEFGAEIATQTALEGGDYSSALKLHSDSLKAENEVLTARVVELEAGSIGTPAAVGGVAKKKESLFKSSK
;
A
#
# COMPACT_ATOMS: atom_id res chain seq x y z
N LEU A 1 21.15 -25.66 -7.09
CA LEU A 1 20.19 -25.16 -6.07
C LEU A 1 20.91 -24.35 -5.00
N GLY A 2 21.52 -24.96 -3.99
CA GLY A 2 22.08 -24.23 -2.84
C GLY A 2 23.24 -23.27 -3.16
N ASN A 3 24.26 -23.73 -3.90
CA ASN A 3 25.41 -22.89 -4.28
C ASN A 3 25.10 -21.83 -5.36
N GLY A 4 23.88 -21.82 -5.92
CA GLY A 4 23.48 -20.82 -6.90
C GLY A 4 23.27 -19.43 -6.29
N LEU A 5 23.04 -19.35 -4.98
CA LEU A 5 22.84 -18.09 -4.27
C LEU A 5 24.20 -17.56 -3.78
N LYS A 6 24.67 -16.44 -4.38
CA LYS A 6 25.97 -15.80 -4.04
C LYS A 6 26.16 -15.54 -2.55
N GLN A 7 25.10 -15.15 -1.85
CA GLN A 7 25.15 -14.86 -0.41
C GLN A 7 25.14 -16.12 0.45
N GLY A 8 24.73 -17.27 -0.08
CA GLY A 8 24.45 -18.50 0.66
C GLY A 8 22.98 -18.63 1.12
N ILE A 9 22.61 -19.84 1.53
CA ILE A 9 21.26 -20.18 1.98
C ILE A 9 21.04 -19.65 3.39
N LYS A 10 19.91 -19.00 3.65
CA LYS A 10 19.59 -18.43 4.96
C LYS A 10 19.46 -19.54 6.01
N ALA A 11 19.96 -19.27 7.21
CA ALA A 11 19.81 -20.12 8.38
C ALA A 11 19.20 -19.33 9.54
N ARG A 12 18.23 -19.93 10.23
CA ARG A 12 17.59 -19.41 11.44
C ARG A 12 17.71 -20.40 12.60
N PHE A 13 17.55 -19.86 13.79
CA PHE A 13 17.34 -20.61 15.03
C PHE A 13 15.88 -20.99 15.13
N GLY A 14 15.58 -22.28 14.94
CA GLY A 14 14.22 -22.79 14.81
C GLY A 14 13.63 -22.57 13.42
N HIS A 15 12.60 -23.35 13.13
CA HIS A 15 11.83 -23.25 11.90
C HIS A 15 10.57 -22.40 12.14
N PRO A 16 10.19 -21.50 11.23
CA PRO A 16 8.93 -20.77 11.34
C PRO A 16 7.77 -21.76 11.33
N ASN A 17 6.89 -21.66 12.32
CA ASN A 17 5.54 -22.21 12.24
C ASN A 17 4.52 -21.07 12.25
N MET A 18 3.25 -21.39 11.97
CA MET A 18 2.16 -20.40 11.88
C MET A 18 1.97 -19.54 13.14
N CYS A 19 2.55 -19.95 14.29
CA CYS A 19 2.37 -19.30 15.58
C CYS A 19 3.64 -18.62 16.13
N SER A 20 4.77 -18.67 15.41
CA SER A 20 6.06 -18.12 15.89
C SER A 20 6.57 -17.00 14.99
N THR A 21 6.97 -15.87 15.58
CA THR A 21 7.59 -14.76 14.86
C THR A 21 9.04 -15.11 14.47
N THR A 22 9.47 -14.68 13.28
CA THR A 22 10.79 -15.03 12.70
C THR A 22 11.84 -13.93 12.85
N LEU A 23 11.47 -12.79 13.44
CA LEU A 23 12.39 -11.68 13.66
C LEU A 23 13.26 -11.96 14.89
N GLY A 24 14.57 -11.77 14.76
CA GLY A 24 15.53 -12.05 15.84
C GLY A 24 16.10 -13.48 15.84
N THR A 25 15.65 -14.38 14.97
CA THR A 25 16.16 -15.76 14.91
C THR A 25 17.24 -15.96 13.83
N PHE A 26 17.68 -14.91 13.14
CA PHE A 26 18.66 -15.05 12.06
C PHE A 26 20.05 -15.45 12.59
N LEU A 27 20.54 -16.62 12.17
CA LEU A 27 21.84 -17.15 12.57
C LEU A 27 22.95 -16.80 11.59
N GLY A 28 22.66 -16.89 10.28
CA GLY A 28 23.72 -16.77 9.28
C GLY A 28 23.35 -17.40 7.96
N ARG A 29 24.37 -17.88 7.24
CA ARG A 29 24.19 -18.46 5.91
C ARG A 29 25.03 -19.70 5.66
N TRP A 30 24.42 -20.72 5.07
CA TRP A 30 25.11 -21.90 4.57
C TRP A 30 25.81 -21.61 3.25
N LYS A 31 27.07 -22.04 3.14
CA LYS A 31 27.89 -21.88 1.93
C LYS A 31 28.74 -23.12 1.69
N GLY A 32 29.18 -23.29 0.45
CA GLY A 32 30.05 -24.39 0.04
C GLY A 32 29.37 -25.74 0.19
N LEU A 33 28.12 -25.84 -0.26
CA LEU A 33 27.39 -27.11 -0.20
C LEU A 33 28.03 -28.12 -1.15
N TYR A 34 28.21 -29.35 -0.72
CA TYR A 34 28.70 -30.44 -1.54
C TYR A 34 27.96 -31.73 -1.22
N ARG A 35 27.89 -32.63 -2.19
CA ARG A 35 27.32 -33.96 -2.00
C ARG A 35 28.38 -34.88 -1.43
N ASP A 36 28.02 -35.60 -0.37
CA ASP A 36 28.83 -36.63 0.27
C ASP A 36 27.96 -37.88 0.46
N GLY A 37 28.13 -38.84 -0.45
CA GLY A 37 27.22 -40.00 -0.56
C GLY A 37 25.77 -39.57 -0.79
N ASP A 38 24.89 -39.96 0.14
CA ASP A 38 23.47 -39.63 0.14
C ASP A 38 23.13 -38.38 0.96
N ALA A 39 24.14 -37.72 1.53
CA ALA A 39 23.98 -36.48 2.28
C ALA A 39 24.46 -35.26 1.47
N ILE A 40 23.88 -34.10 1.78
CA ILE A 40 24.43 -32.79 1.39
C ILE A 40 25.05 -32.16 2.63
N LYS A 41 26.34 -31.84 2.54
CA LYS A 41 27.10 -31.17 3.60
C LYS A 41 27.42 -29.74 3.21
N GLY A 42 27.66 -28.88 4.20
CA GLY A 42 27.97 -27.47 3.99
C GLY A 42 28.43 -26.78 5.26
N ASN A 43 28.93 -25.55 5.11
CA ASN A 43 29.43 -24.75 6.22
C ASN A 43 28.42 -23.67 6.60
N LEU A 44 28.01 -23.62 7.87
CA LEU A 44 27.20 -22.53 8.41
C LEU A 44 28.11 -21.36 8.83
N PHE A 45 28.02 -20.24 8.10
CA PHE A 45 28.69 -19.00 8.47
C PHE A 45 27.77 -18.17 9.36
N LEU A 46 28.07 -18.16 10.66
CA LEU A 46 27.31 -17.40 11.66
C LEU A 46 27.53 -15.89 11.49
N SER A 47 26.45 -15.12 11.55
CA SER A 47 26.44 -13.67 11.54
C SER A 47 26.87 -13.13 12.89
N ASN A 48 27.56 -11.97 12.92
CA ASN A 48 27.83 -11.26 14.17
C ASN A 48 26.53 -10.80 14.85
N THR A 49 25.46 -10.57 14.09
CA THR A 49 24.15 -10.22 14.67
C THR A 49 23.54 -11.36 15.47
N ALA A 50 23.98 -12.60 15.27
CA ALA A 50 23.46 -13.76 16.00
C ALA A 50 23.93 -13.80 17.46
N SER A 51 24.95 -13.01 17.84
CA SER A 51 25.36 -12.87 19.24
C SER A 51 24.64 -11.76 20.01
N ASP A 52 23.87 -10.92 19.32
CA ASP A 52 23.15 -9.79 19.90
C ASP A 52 21.71 -9.77 19.37
N THR A 53 20.97 -10.83 19.67
CA THR A 53 19.56 -10.95 19.27
C THR A 53 18.65 -10.52 20.41
N PRO A 54 17.38 -10.16 20.14
CA PRO A 54 16.39 -9.86 21.18
C PRO A 54 16.22 -10.96 22.23
N ASN A 55 16.57 -12.20 21.88
CA ASN A 55 16.42 -13.39 22.73
C ASN A 55 17.77 -13.90 23.28
N GLY A 56 18.84 -13.08 23.19
CA GLY A 56 20.18 -13.40 23.70
C GLY A 56 21.18 -13.83 22.63
N ASP A 57 22.28 -14.44 23.07
CA ASP A 57 23.39 -14.88 22.22
C ASP A 57 23.10 -16.25 21.60
N LEU A 58 22.39 -16.25 20.46
CA LEU A 58 22.10 -17.48 19.71
C LEU A 58 23.36 -18.11 19.12
N ARG A 59 24.38 -17.30 18.80
CA ARG A 59 25.65 -17.78 18.26
C ARG A 59 26.36 -18.67 19.27
N ALA A 60 26.50 -18.22 20.52
CA ALA A 60 27.11 -18.99 21.59
C ALA A 60 26.28 -20.23 21.92
N TYR A 61 24.95 -20.09 21.98
CA TYR A 61 24.05 -21.21 22.26
C TYR A 61 24.19 -22.32 21.20
N VAL A 62 24.12 -21.99 19.91
CA VAL A 62 24.22 -22.97 18.81
C VAL A 62 25.59 -23.64 18.77
N LEU A 63 26.68 -22.89 18.99
CA LEU A 63 28.02 -23.48 19.04
C LEU A 63 28.19 -24.41 20.23
N ASN A 64 27.66 -24.03 21.40
CA ASN A 64 27.71 -24.87 22.59
C ASN A 64 26.88 -26.15 22.38
N MET A 65 25.66 -26.03 21.85
CA MET A 65 24.80 -27.19 21.56
C MET A 65 25.47 -28.16 20.57
N ALA A 66 26.09 -27.64 19.51
CA ALA A 66 26.80 -28.48 18.54
C ALA A 66 28.04 -29.18 19.13
N ASP A 67 28.66 -28.61 20.17
CA ASP A 67 29.83 -29.17 20.85
C ASP A 67 29.45 -30.17 21.95
N THR A 68 28.43 -29.83 22.75
CA THR A 68 28.06 -30.59 23.95
C THR A 68 26.95 -31.61 23.72
N GLU A 69 25.99 -31.32 22.84
CA GLU A 69 24.81 -32.15 22.56
C GLU A 69 24.60 -32.36 21.04
N PRO A 70 25.62 -32.88 20.31
CA PRO A 70 25.60 -32.95 18.85
C PRO A 70 24.48 -33.82 18.26
N ASP A 71 23.97 -34.80 19.01
CA ASP A 71 22.86 -35.67 18.63
C ASP A 71 21.50 -34.93 18.62
N MET A 72 21.40 -33.82 19.34
CA MET A 72 20.23 -32.93 19.37
C MET A 72 20.38 -31.74 18.43
N PHE A 73 21.51 -31.60 17.74
CA PHE A 73 21.76 -30.51 16.80
C PHE A 73 21.33 -30.89 15.38
N GLY A 74 20.11 -30.49 15.01
CA GLY A 74 19.47 -30.81 13.74
C GLY A 74 19.47 -29.68 12.72
N VAL A 75 19.22 -30.04 11.45
CA VAL A 75 18.91 -29.10 10.37
C VAL A 75 17.57 -29.47 9.73
N SER A 76 16.72 -28.47 9.48
CA SER A 76 15.46 -28.58 8.75
C SER A 76 15.47 -27.65 7.53
N ILE A 77 14.96 -28.11 6.39
CA ILE A 77 14.96 -27.33 5.14
C ILE A 77 13.60 -26.75 4.82
N ASP A 78 13.58 -25.51 4.35
CA ASP A 78 12.45 -24.86 3.70
C ASP A 78 12.72 -24.85 2.20
N PHE A 79 11.80 -25.41 1.40
CA PHE A 79 11.96 -25.49 -0.03
C PHE A 79 10.65 -25.32 -0.79
N SER A 80 10.75 -24.80 -2.01
CA SER A 80 9.64 -24.80 -2.95
C SER A 80 9.64 -26.10 -3.74
N ARG A 81 8.45 -26.70 -3.83
CA ARG A 81 8.19 -27.96 -4.53
C ARG A 81 8.13 -27.75 -6.05
N ASP A 82 8.47 -28.80 -6.79
CA ASP A 82 8.30 -28.89 -8.24
C ASP A 82 7.20 -29.89 -8.58
N LEU A 83 5.94 -29.45 -8.51
CA LEU A 83 4.78 -30.34 -8.58
C LEU A 83 4.73 -31.18 -9.87
N ASP A 84 5.14 -30.61 -11.01
CA ASP A 84 5.18 -31.33 -12.29
C ASP A 84 6.17 -32.50 -12.23
N ALA A 85 7.38 -32.23 -11.71
CA ALA A 85 8.42 -33.25 -11.55
C ALA A 85 8.08 -34.29 -10.47
N GLU A 86 7.29 -33.91 -9.46
CA GLU A 86 6.77 -34.84 -8.46
C GLU A 86 5.78 -35.81 -9.08
N MET A 87 4.82 -35.31 -9.87
CA MET A 87 3.84 -36.15 -10.57
C MET A 87 4.50 -37.14 -11.52
N GLU A 88 5.53 -36.72 -12.25
CA GLU A 88 6.32 -37.62 -13.12
C GLU A 88 7.12 -38.66 -12.35
N ALA A 89 7.66 -38.29 -11.18
CA ALA A 89 8.45 -39.18 -10.34
C ALA A 89 7.62 -40.29 -9.68
N GLY A 90 6.31 -40.08 -9.52
CA GLY A 90 5.40 -41.03 -8.89
C GLY A 90 5.66 -41.21 -7.39
N LEU A 91 5.16 -42.33 -6.87
CA LEU A 91 5.25 -42.69 -5.46
C LEU A 91 6.54 -43.45 -5.16
N HIS A 92 7.10 -43.25 -3.97
CA HIS A 92 8.20 -44.05 -3.47
C HIS A 92 7.76 -45.51 -3.31
N GLU A 93 8.52 -46.44 -3.90
CA GLU A 93 8.12 -47.85 -4.06
C GLU A 93 7.80 -48.55 -2.73
N GLU A 94 8.55 -48.24 -1.67
CA GLU A 94 8.38 -48.93 -0.38
C GLU A 94 7.36 -48.26 0.54
N THR A 95 7.22 -46.94 0.48
CA THR A 95 6.39 -46.18 1.44
C THR A 95 5.06 -45.78 0.84
N GLY A 96 4.91 -45.83 -0.49
CA GLY A 96 3.73 -45.34 -1.20
C GLY A 96 3.54 -43.83 -1.10
N LEU A 97 4.52 -43.08 -0.57
CA LEU A 97 4.44 -41.63 -0.40
C LEU A 97 4.97 -40.89 -1.63
N GLN A 98 4.40 -39.72 -1.92
CA GLN A 98 4.88 -38.87 -3.01
C GLN A 98 6.32 -38.43 -2.76
N LEU A 99 7.19 -38.60 -3.76
CA LEU A 99 8.56 -38.10 -3.71
C LEU A 99 8.56 -36.59 -3.89
N ALA A 100 8.96 -35.85 -2.86
CA ALA A 100 9.14 -34.40 -2.96
C ALA A 100 10.30 -34.05 -3.91
N ARG A 101 10.09 -33.10 -4.82
CA ARG A 101 11.12 -32.60 -5.74
C ARG A 101 11.41 -31.13 -5.43
N ILE A 102 12.68 -30.85 -5.14
CA ILE A 102 13.12 -29.52 -4.75
C ILE A 102 13.32 -28.65 -5.99
N LYS A 103 12.42 -27.69 -6.22
CA LYS A 103 12.58 -26.64 -7.23
C LYS A 103 13.58 -25.58 -6.78
N LYS A 104 13.50 -25.21 -5.49
CA LYS A 104 14.32 -24.16 -4.88
C LYS A 104 14.50 -24.43 -3.39
N LEU A 105 15.72 -24.30 -2.91
CA LEU A 105 16.04 -24.31 -1.49
C LEU A 105 15.97 -22.87 -0.95
N ASN A 106 15.04 -22.61 -0.02
CA ASN A 106 14.80 -21.28 0.54
C ASN A 106 15.66 -21.06 1.79
N CYS A 107 15.58 -21.97 2.76
CA CYS A 107 16.32 -21.91 4.02
C CYS A 107 16.78 -23.31 4.47
N ALA A 108 17.76 -23.33 5.36
CA ALA A 108 18.12 -24.50 6.15
C ALA A 108 18.36 -24.03 7.59
N ASP A 109 17.42 -24.33 8.47
CA ASP A 109 17.35 -23.81 9.84
C ASP A 109 17.88 -24.84 10.84
N THR A 110 18.50 -24.37 11.93
CA THR A 110 18.94 -25.24 13.02
C THR A 110 17.78 -25.55 13.94
N VAL A 111 17.56 -26.81 14.25
CA VAL A 111 16.45 -27.31 15.08
C VAL A 111 16.99 -28.27 16.15
N ASP A 112 16.26 -28.42 17.24
CA ASP A 112 16.54 -29.33 18.36
C ASP A 112 16.18 -30.80 18.06
N SER A 113 15.35 -31.01 17.05
CA SER A 113 14.95 -32.33 16.58
C SER A 113 15.42 -32.52 15.14
N PRO A 114 16.48 -33.32 14.90
CA PRO A 114 17.03 -33.54 13.58
C PRO A 114 15.97 -34.00 12.58
N ALA A 115 15.65 -33.16 11.61
CA ALA A 115 14.67 -33.47 10.58
C ALA A 115 15.33 -34.08 9.34
N ALA A 116 16.58 -33.74 9.01
CA ALA A 116 17.17 -34.06 7.70
C ALA A 116 18.23 -35.19 7.68
N SER A 117 18.75 -35.64 8.83
CA SER A 117 19.87 -36.61 8.86
C SER A 117 19.48 -38.05 9.20
N ASP A 118 18.31 -38.28 9.82
CA ASP A 118 17.77 -39.63 10.15
C ASP A 118 16.27 -39.76 9.78
N GLY A 119 15.96 -39.45 8.53
CA GLY A 119 14.62 -39.53 7.96
C GLY A 119 13.86 -38.22 8.11
N MET A 120 13.38 -37.72 6.97
CA MET A 120 12.91 -36.34 6.73
C MET A 120 11.81 -35.82 7.68
N PHE A 121 11.21 -36.68 8.52
CA PHE A 121 10.09 -36.36 9.42
C PHE A 121 10.01 -37.21 10.71
N SER A 122 11.02 -38.03 11.04
CA SER A 122 10.85 -39.17 11.96
C SER A 122 10.41 -38.83 13.41
N ARG A 123 10.66 -37.62 13.91
CA ARG A 123 10.25 -37.20 15.27
C ARG A 123 8.97 -36.36 15.34
N PHE A 124 8.58 -35.66 14.27
CA PHE A 124 7.32 -34.90 14.25
C PHE A 124 6.18 -35.67 13.58
N SER A 125 6.48 -36.79 12.93
CA SER A 125 5.48 -37.58 12.22
C SER A 125 4.72 -38.62 13.05
N GLY A 126 4.48 -38.41 14.36
CA GLY A 126 3.47 -39.24 15.03
C GLY A 126 3.28 -39.11 16.52
N GLU A 127 4.23 -38.55 17.28
CA GLU A 127 4.20 -38.69 18.74
C GLU A 127 3.61 -37.48 19.47
N THR A 128 3.66 -36.27 18.89
CA THR A 128 3.09 -35.07 19.52
C THR A 128 1.74 -34.71 18.91
N VAL A 129 0.79 -34.31 19.76
CA VAL A 129 -0.55 -33.87 19.32
C VAL A 129 -0.46 -32.72 18.32
N ALA A 130 0.48 -31.80 18.52
CA ALA A 130 0.74 -30.70 17.58
C ALA A 130 1.19 -31.21 16.20
N GLY A 131 2.15 -32.14 16.14
CA GLY A 131 2.60 -32.73 14.87
C GLY A 131 1.53 -33.57 14.17
N GLN A 132 0.66 -34.23 14.94
CA GLN A 132 -0.50 -34.95 14.41
C GLN A 132 -1.54 -33.99 13.81
N ILE A 133 -1.85 -32.88 14.50
CA ILE A 133 -2.79 -31.87 14.00
C ILE A 133 -2.23 -31.17 12.77
N THR A 134 -0.94 -30.79 12.77
CA THR A 134 -0.30 -30.18 11.61
C THR A 134 -0.34 -31.11 10.41
N ARG A 135 0.03 -32.39 10.56
CA ARG A 135 -0.09 -33.35 9.46
C ARG A 135 -1.52 -33.49 8.97
N PHE A 136 -2.47 -33.60 9.89
CA PHE A 136 -3.88 -33.72 9.54
C PHE A 136 -4.36 -32.52 8.70
N LEU A 137 -4.00 -31.29 9.08
CA LEU A 137 -4.34 -30.09 8.31
C LEU A 137 -3.60 -30.00 6.97
N ASP A 138 -2.35 -30.43 6.92
CA ASP A 138 -1.57 -30.48 5.66
C ASP A 138 -2.13 -31.52 4.67
N GLU A 139 -2.61 -32.66 5.17
CA GLU A 139 -3.22 -33.74 4.38
C GLU A 139 -4.70 -33.46 4.01
N ASN A 140 -5.41 -32.64 4.79
CA ASN A 140 -6.82 -32.29 4.59
C ASN A 140 -6.96 -30.78 4.40
N GLN A 141 -6.48 -30.29 3.25
CA GLN A 141 -6.45 -28.87 2.93
C GLN A 141 -7.86 -28.25 2.86
N ASP A 142 -8.87 -29.03 2.50
CA ASP A 142 -10.29 -28.64 2.51
C ASP A 142 -10.81 -28.30 3.92
N VAL A 143 -10.37 -29.06 4.93
CA VAL A 143 -10.69 -28.78 6.34
C VAL A 143 -10.03 -27.47 6.77
N TRP A 144 -8.79 -27.24 6.34
CA TRP A 144 -8.08 -25.99 6.63
C TRP A 144 -8.70 -24.78 5.92
N GLU A 145 -9.06 -24.91 4.65
CA GLU A 145 -9.75 -23.88 3.87
C GLU A 145 -11.11 -23.53 4.49
N THR A 146 -11.85 -24.54 4.97
CA THR A 146 -13.13 -24.36 5.65
C THR A 146 -12.96 -23.62 6.98
N LEU A 147 -11.91 -23.95 7.75
CA LEU A 147 -11.57 -23.27 9.01
C LEU A 147 -11.17 -21.81 8.80
N GLN A 148 -10.40 -21.52 7.74
CA GLN A 148 -10.03 -20.14 7.39
C GLN A 148 -11.23 -19.33 6.90
N SER A 149 -12.08 -19.95 6.09
CA SER A 149 -13.22 -19.27 5.45
C SER A 149 -14.39 -19.03 6.41
N ASN A 150 -14.40 -19.69 7.57
CA ASN A 150 -15.46 -19.55 8.57
C ASN A 150 -14.89 -19.18 9.95
N PRO A 151 -14.67 -17.88 10.23
CA PRO A 151 -14.20 -17.40 11.53
C PRO A 151 -15.10 -17.81 12.70
N SER A 152 -16.40 -18.02 12.43
CA SER A 152 -17.39 -18.50 13.38
C SER A 152 -17.09 -19.91 13.91
N ILE A 153 -16.40 -20.77 13.14
CA ILE A 153 -15.98 -22.10 13.59
C ILE A 153 -14.85 -21.98 14.60
N LEU A 154 -13.88 -21.09 14.36
CA LEU A 154 -12.80 -20.81 15.31
C LEU A 154 -13.33 -20.17 16.58
N GLU A 155 -14.30 -19.27 16.45
CA GLU A 155 -14.99 -18.67 17.59
C GLU A 155 -15.83 -19.70 18.35
N ALA A 156 -16.56 -20.58 17.67
CA ALA A 156 -17.26 -21.70 18.28
C ALA A 156 -16.29 -22.62 19.02
N LEU A 157 -15.17 -23.02 18.41
CA LEU A 157 -14.14 -23.84 19.07
C LEU A 157 -13.58 -23.16 20.32
N SER A 158 -13.42 -21.83 20.31
CA SER A 158 -13.01 -21.07 21.49
C SER A 158 -14.10 -20.99 22.58
N ARG A 159 -15.36 -20.80 22.19
CA ARG A 159 -16.51 -20.68 23.10
C ARG A 159 -16.90 -22.03 23.71
N TYR A 160 -16.82 -23.10 22.93
CA TYR A 160 -17.04 -24.48 23.38
C TYR A 160 -15.83 -25.08 24.11
N GLY A 161 -14.71 -24.35 24.25
CA GLY A 161 -13.60 -24.76 25.09
C GLY A 161 -14.01 -25.04 26.55
N GLU A 162 -15.03 -24.35 27.06
CA GLU A 162 -15.60 -24.60 28.40
C GLU A 162 -16.52 -25.83 28.44
N ASN A 163 -17.06 -26.26 27.29
CA ASN A 163 -17.92 -27.45 27.16
C ASN A 163 -17.17 -28.64 26.56
N MET A 164 -15.83 -28.62 26.63
CA MET A 164 -14.97 -29.66 26.06
C MET A 164 -15.24 -31.04 26.68
N ASP A 165 -15.72 -31.09 27.93
CA ASP A 165 -16.17 -32.32 28.58
C ASP A 165 -17.45 -32.90 27.95
N GLU A 166 -18.41 -32.05 27.58
CA GLU A 166 -19.65 -32.48 26.93
C GLU A 166 -19.38 -32.92 25.48
N PHE A 167 -18.55 -32.17 24.75
CA PHE A 167 -18.08 -32.56 23.42
C PHE A 167 -17.32 -33.89 23.47
N THR A 168 -16.39 -34.05 24.42
CA THR A 168 -15.61 -35.30 24.57
C THR A 168 -16.51 -36.47 24.94
N THR A 169 -17.52 -36.25 25.77
CA THR A 169 -18.51 -37.28 26.14
C THR A 169 -19.34 -37.69 24.93
N ARG A 170 -19.92 -36.74 24.20
CA ARG A 170 -20.69 -37.03 22.97
C ARG A 170 -19.85 -37.69 21.89
N TYR A 171 -18.60 -37.24 21.70
CA TYR A 171 -17.69 -37.82 20.71
C TYR A 171 -17.26 -39.24 21.11
N ARG A 172 -17.06 -39.50 22.40
CA ARG A 172 -16.77 -40.83 22.93
C ARG A 172 -17.98 -41.76 22.76
N GLU A 173 -19.18 -41.29 23.03
CA GLU A 173 -20.43 -42.01 22.82
C GLU A 173 -20.67 -42.30 21.33
N TYR A 174 -20.46 -41.32 20.45
CA TYR A 174 -20.51 -41.47 18.99
C TYR A 174 -19.51 -42.54 18.51
N ARG A 175 -18.26 -42.51 18.98
CA ARG A 175 -17.22 -43.51 18.65
C ARG A 175 -17.55 -44.90 19.21
N GLN A 176 -18.22 -44.98 20.35
CA GLN A 176 -18.67 -46.26 20.93
C GLN A 176 -19.86 -46.83 20.15
N HIS A 177 -20.84 -46.00 19.79
CA HIS A 177 -21.98 -46.40 18.96
C HIS A 177 -21.56 -46.83 17.55
N ASN A 178 -20.57 -46.15 16.96
CA ASN A 178 -20.13 -46.43 15.58
C ASN A 178 -19.03 -47.50 15.47
N LYS A 179 -18.57 -48.07 16.59
CA LYS A 179 -17.75 -49.29 16.58
C LYS A 179 -18.57 -50.56 16.31
N GLU A 180 -19.90 -50.47 16.38
CA GLU A 180 -20.83 -51.56 16.04
C GLU A 180 -21.61 -51.27 14.75
N GLY A 181 -20.90 -50.97 13.66
CA GLY A 181 -21.31 -51.32 12.29
C GLY A 181 -22.71 -50.93 11.78
N ASN A 182 -23.37 -49.90 12.29
CA ASN A 182 -24.68 -49.49 11.76
C ASN A 182 -24.85 -47.96 11.75
N MET A 183 -24.74 -47.36 10.56
CA MET A 183 -25.07 -45.95 10.33
C MET A 183 -26.57 -45.73 10.62
N PRO A 184 -26.97 -44.76 11.47
CA PRO A 184 -28.36 -44.35 11.54
C PRO A 184 -28.68 -43.53 10.28
N LYS A 185 -29.71 -43.92 9.55
CA LYS A 185 -30.33 -43.05 8.55
C LYS A 185 -31.08 -41.96 9.31
N GLU A 186 -30.48 -40.78 9.40
CA GLU A 186 -31.14 -39.60 9.96
C GLU A 186 -32.35 -39.22 9.10
N ASN A 187 -33.40 -38.74 9.77
CA ASN A 187 -34.67 -38.37 9.17
C ASN A 187 -34.47 -37.12 8.29
N GLU A 188 -34.47 -37.31 6.97
CA GLU A 188 -34.18 -36.29 5.95
C GLU A 188 -35.00 -34.99 6.11
N GLN A 189 -36.16 -35.05 6.76
CA GLN A 189 -37.00 -33.87 7.01
C GLN A 189 -36.43 -32.91 8.07
N GLU A 190 -35.86 -33.41 9.17
CA GLU A 190 -35.29 -32.54 10.21
C GLU A 190 -33.96 -31.93 9.77
N ALA A 191 -33.15 -32.69 9.02
CA ALA A 191 -31.92 -32.17 8.42
C ALA A 191 -32.21 -31.09 7.35
N ALA A 192 -33.27 -31.26 6.55
CA ALA A 192 -33.67 -30.27 5.56
C ALA A 192 -34.23 -28.99 6.20
N GLU A 193 -34.98 -29.09 7.30
CA GLU A 193 -35.53 -27.93 8.00
C GLU A 193 -34.42 -27.13 8.71
N LEU A 194 -33.44 -27.80 9.31
CA LEU A 194 -32.29 -27.15 9.93
C LEU A 194 -31.41 -26.44 8.88
N ALA A 195 -31.12 -27.12 7.76
CA ALA A 195 -30.35 -26.55 6.66
C ALA A 195 -31.05 -25.35 6.00
N ALA A 196 -32.39 -25.38 5.89
CA ALA A 196 -33.15 -24.25 5.36
C ALA A 196 -33.09 -23.02 6.28
N LYS A 197 -33.12 -23.24 7.60
CA LYS A 197 -33.04 -22.19 8.60
C LYS A 197 -31.65 -21.57 8.66
N GLU A 198 -30.61 -22.39 8.64
CA GLU A 198 -29.22 -21.93 8.58
C GLU A 198 -28.94 -21.14 7.29
N ALA A 199 -29.51 -21.58 6.15
CA ALA A 199 -29.38 -20.85 4.89
C ALA A 199 -30.12 -19.50 4.89
N GLU A 200 -31.24 -19.38 5.60
CA GLU A 200 -31.96 -18.11 5.75
C GLU A 200 -31.19 -17.13 6.64
N ASP A 201 -30.66 -17.61 7.77
CA ASP A 201 -29.83 -16.81 8.68
C ASP A 201 -28.55 -16.31 7.98
N LEU A 202 -27.91 -17.16 7.16
CA LEU A 202 -26.73 -16.76 6.39
C LEU A 202 -27.04 -15.63 5.39
N ARG A 203 -28.21 -15.68 4.74
CA ARG A 203 -28.63 -14.64 3.77
C ARG A 203 -28.96 -13.32 4.47
N LEU A 204 -29.56 -13.37 5.66
CA LEU A 204 -29.80 -12.19 6.47
C LEU A 204 -28.48 -11.54 6.93
N GLN A 205 -27.50 -12.36 7.32
CA GLN A 205 -26.18 -11.87 7.70
C GLN A 205 -25.43 -11.24 6.52
N GLU A 206 -25.42 -11.89 5.34
CA GLU A 206 -24.81 -11.33 4.13
C GLU A 206 -25.43 -10.00 3.71
N GLN A 207 -26.74 -9.83 3.89
CA GLN A 207 -27.42 -8.58 3.57
C GLN A 207 -27.04 -7.47 4.57
N ALA A 208 -26.96 -7.80 5.87
CA ALA A 208 -26.52 -6.85 6.89
C ALA A 208 -25.07 -6.39 6.66
N ASP A 209 -24.18 -7.29 6.25
CA ASP A 209 -22.78 -6.95 5.95
C ASP A 209 -22.67 -6.05 4.71
N LYS A 210 -23.49 -6.27 3.68
CA LYS A 210 -23.57 -5.40 2.50
C LYS A 210 -24.08 -4.00 2.84
N ASP A 211 -25.12 -3.91 3.65
CA ASP A 211 -25.70 -2.63 4.07
C ASP A 211 -24.70 -1.84 4.94
N ALA A 212 -23.97 -2.52 5.82
CA ALA A 212 -22.89 -1.91 6.61
C ALA A 212 -21.72 -1.42 5.76
N ALA A 213 -21.32 -2.21 4.74
CA ALA A 213 -20.27 -1.81 3.82
C ALA A 213 -20.67 -0.60 2.95
N GLU A 214 -21.94 -0.52 2.52
CA GLU A 214 -22.44 0.63 1.76
C GLU A 214 -22.48 1.91 2.62
N LEU A 215 -22.86 1.78 3.90
CA LEU A 215 -22.84 2.91 4.84
C LEU A 215 -21.41 3.42 5.07
N ALA A 216 -20.46 2.51 5.32
CA ALA A 216 -19.06 2.85 5.50
C ALA A 216 -18.44 3.51 4.25
N ALA A 217 -18.85 3.06 3.06
CA ALA A 217 -18.40 3.67 1.81
C ALA A 217 -18.93 5.11 1.63
N LYS A 218 -20.19 5.37 2.02
CA LYS A 218 -20.78 6.72 2.01
C LYS A 218 -20.08 7.64 3.01
N GLU A 219 -19.84 7.18 4.23
CA GLU A 219 -19.12 7.95 5.25
C GLU A 219 -17.68 8.28 4.81
N ALA A 220 -16.98 7.32 4.18
CA ALA A 220 -15.64 7.55 3.64
C ALA A 220 -15.65 8.55 2.47
N GLN A 221 -16.68 8.54 1.62
CA GLN A 221 -16.83 9.48 0.53
C GLN A 221 -17.11 10.90 1.04
N GLU A 222 -17.98 11.05 2.04
CA GLU A 222 -18.27 12.34 2.68
C GLU A 222 -17.03 12.90 3.39
N ALA A 223 -16.27 12.05 4.09
CA ALA A 223 -15.01 12.44 4.72
C ALA A 223 -13.95 12.88 3.71
N ALA A 224 -13.85 12.19 2.56
CA ALA A 224 -12.95 12.57 1.48
C ALA A 224 -13.34 13.89 0.82
N GLU A 225 -14.64 14.16 0.64
CA GLU A 225 -15.13 15.42 0.09
C GLU A 225 -14.84 16.60 1.05
N LEU A 226 -15.00 16.38 2.37
CA LEU A 226 -14.66 17.38 3.38
C LEU A 226 -13.16 17.68 3.39
N ALA A 227 -12.32 16.65 3.36
CA ALA A 227 -10.86 16.80 3.31
C ALA A 227 -10.41 17.53 2.04
N ALA A 228 -11.02 17.24 0.88
CA ALA A 228 -10.72 17.93 -0.36
C ALA A 228 -11.10 19.42 -0.33
N LYS A 229 -12.22 19.78 0.34
CA LYS A 229 -12.61 21.19 0.55
C LYS A 229 -11.61 21.90 1.47
N GLU A 230 -11.21 21.29 2.57
CA GLU A 230 -10.20 21.85 3.48
C GLU A 230 -8.83 22.03 2.81
N GLU A 231 -8.41 21.08 1.98
CA GLU A 231 -7.16 21.17 1.22
C GLU A 231 -7.23 22.26 0.14
N ALA A 232 -8.37 22.41 -0.54
CA ALA A 232 -8.59 23.47 -1.52
C ALA A 232 -8.56 24.87 -0.88
N GLU A 233 -9.22 25.06 0.27
CA GLU A 233 -9.15 26.32 1.03
C GLU A 233 -7.72 26.62 1.51
N ARG A 234 -6.98 25.58 1.92
CA ARG A 234 -5.58 25.72 2.34
C ARG A 234 -4.66 26.11 1.18
N LEU A 235 -4.85 25.52 0.00
CA LEU A 235 -4.14 25.87 -1.23
C LEU A 235 -4.49 27.28 -1.74
N GLU A 236 -5.75 27.72 -1.57
CA GLU A 236 -6.17 29.08 -1.91
C GLU A 236 -5.55 30.11 -0.95
N ALA A 237 -5.49 29.80 0.35
CA ALA A 237 -4.80 30.60 1.35
C ALA A 237 -3.26 30.64 1.15
N GLU A 238 -2.68 29.60 0.58
CA GLU A 238 -1.25 29.52 0.25
C GLU A 238 -0.91 30.26 -1.05
N LYS A 239 -1.78 30.19 -2.07
CA LYS A 239 -1.67 31.03 -3.29
C LYS A 239 -1.77 32.54 -3.02
N LEU A 240 -2.47 32.93 -1.96
CA LEU A 240 -2.49 34.31 -1.46
C LEU A 240 -1.17 34.75 -0.79
N LYS A 241 -0.30 33.80 -0.41
CA LYS A 241 1.03 34.06 0.19
C LYS A 241 2.18 33.97 -0.82
N ASP A 242 2.02 33.18 -1.87
CA ASP A 242 3.04 32.95 -2.92
C ASP A 242 2.80 33.79 -4.19
N GLY A 243 2.05 34.88 -4.09
CA GLY A 243 2.13 35.94 -5.08
C GLY A 243 3.53 36.53 -5.03
N GLU A 244 4.43 36.09 -5.92
CA GLU A 244 5.67 36.79 -6.27
C GLU A 244 5.31 38.21 -6.74
N GLY A 245 5.14 39.13 -5.79
CA GLY A 245 5.14 40.55 -6.09
C GLY A 245 6.52 40.90 -6.62
N LYS A 246 6.63 41.05 -7.95
CA LYS A 246 7.70 41.87 -8.51
C LYS A 246 7.70 43.17 -7.69
N GLN A 247 8.77 43.43 -6.96
CA GLN A 247 8.94 44.73 -6.32
C GLN A 247 8.86 45.77 -7.43
N PHE A 248 7.78 46.53 -7.45
CA PHE A 248 7.61 47.64 -8.36
C PHE A 248 8.68 48.67 -7.99
N ASP A 249 9.67 48.86 -8.87
CA ASP A 249 10.81 49.72 -8.60
C ASP A 249 10.33 51.17 -8.46
N VAL A 250 10.78 51.85 -7.40
CA VAL A 250 10.44 53.26 -7.11
C VAL A 250 10.88 54.15 -8.28
N ALA A 251 11.99 53.81 -8.95
CA ALA A 251 12.44 54.53 -10.13
C ALA A 251 11.47 54.38 -11.32
N GLU A 252 10.88 53.20 -11.51
CA GLU A 252 9.90 52.95 -12.56
C GLU A 252 8.56 53.64 -12.24
N PHE A 253 8.15 53.66 -10.97
CA PHE A 253 6.99 54.44 -10.50
C PHE A 253 7.14 55.94 -10.76
N SER A 254 8.30 56.51 -10.41
CA SER A 254 8.57 57.92 -10.66
C SER A 254 8.50 58.24 -12.15
N LYS A 255 9.09 57.40 -13.00
CA LYS A 255 9.06 57.58 -14.45
C LYS A 255 7.63 57.51 -15.03
N ILE A 256 6.84 56.52 -14.61
CA ILE A 256 5.44 56.38 -15.04
C ILE A 256 4.59 57.56 -14.55
N THR A 257 4.84 58.03 -13.33
CA THR A 257 4.14 59.20 -12.77
C THR A 257 4.46 60.48 -13.54
N GLU A 258 5.72 60.68 -13.95
CA GLU A 258 6.14 61.84 -14.76
C GLU A 258 5.54 61.81 -16.16
N GLU A 259 5.47 60.63 -16.80
CA GLU A 259 5.03 60.51 -18.19
C GLU A 259 3.51 60.37 -18.37
N PHE A 260 2.84 59.65 -17.47
CA PHE A 260 1.42 59.30 -17.60
C PHE A 260 0.54 59.84 -16.46
N GLY A 261 1.14 60.40 -15.40
CA GLY A 261 0.42 60.94 -14.25
C GLY A 261 0.22 59.94 -13.10
N ALA A 262 -0.09 60.48 -11.92
CA ALA A 262 -0.13 59.72 -10.66
C ALA A 262 -1.25 58.65 -10.61
N GLU A 263 -2.38 58.89 -11.28
CA GLU A 263 -3.51 57.95 -11.29
C GLU A 263 -3.16 56.66 -12.04
N ILE A 264 -2.57 56.78 -13.23
CA ILE A 264 -2.13 55.65 -14.05
C ILE A 264 -0.97 54.92 -13.37
N ALA A 265 -0.04 55.65 -12.75
CA ALA A 265 1.06 55.05 -12.01
C ALA A 265 0.57 54.20 -10.83
N THR A 266 -0.39 54.72 -10.06
CA THR A 266 -0.97 54.02 -8.91
C THR A 266 -1.73 52.77 -9.35
N GLN A 267 -2.53 52.88 -10.41
CA GLN A 267 -3.28 51.74 -10.93
C GLN A 267 -2.35 50.65 -11.49
N THR A 268 -1.31 51.03 -12.21
CA THR A 268 -0.30 50.09 -12.73
C THR A 268 0.41 49.34 -11.59
N ALA A 269 0.75 50.05 -10.50
CA ALA A 269 1.39 49.45 -9.34
C ALA A 269 0.45 48.51 -8.57
N LEU A 270 -0.84 48.86 -8.43
CA LEU A 270 -1.85 48.00 -7.78
C LEU A 270 -2.09 46.70 -8.55
N GLU A 271 -2.06 46.76 -9.88
CA GLU A 271 -2.25 45.60 -10.75
C GLU A 271 -0.97 44.77 -10.92
N GLY A 272 0.15 45.17 -10.30
CA GLY A 272 1.45 44.51 -10.45
C GLY A 272 2.01 44.58 -11.87
N GLY A 273 1.61 45.59 -12.65
CA GLY A 273 2.03 45.80 -14.03
C GLY A 273 3.45 46.36 -14.16
N ASP A 274 3.89 46.61 -15.38
CA ASP A 274 5.15 47.31 -15.70
C ASP A 274 4.86 48.56 -16.56
N TYR A 275 5.92 49.24 -17.03
CA TYR A 275 5.77 50.37 -17.94
C TYR A 275 4.91 50.08 -19.19
N SER A 276 4.91 48.84 -19.70
CA SER A 276 4.06 48.46 -20.84
C SER A 276 2.58 48.42 -20.45
N SER A 277 2.26 47.98 -19.23
CA SER A 277 0.91 48.03 -18.69
C SER A 277 0.43 49.48 -18.50
N ALA A 278 1.30 50.37 -18.00
CA ALA A 278 0.98 51.80 -17.87
C ALA A 278 0.69 52.46 -19.22
N LEU A 279 1.50 52.16 -20.24
CA LEU A 279 1.29 52.67 -21.60
C LEU A 279 -0.07 52.25 -22.16
N LYS A 280 -0.48 51.01 -21.91
CA LYS A 280 -1.78 50.49 -22.33
C LYS A 280 -2.93 51.20 -21.61
N LEU A 281 -2.85 51.32 -20.29
CA LEU A 281 -3.86 52.06 -19.49
C LEU A 281 -3.99 53.51 -19.96
N HIS A 282 -2.87 54.18 -20.25
CA HIS A 282 -2.88 55.54 -20.78
C HIS A 282 -3.52 55.61 -22.18
N SER A 283 -3.18 54.68 -23.06
CA SER A 283 -3.77 54.60 -24.40
C SER A 283 -5.28 54.36 -24.35
N ASP A 284 -5.74 53.49 -23.45
CA ASP A 284 -7.16 53.18 -23.27
C ASP A 284 -7.91 54.40 -22.69
N SER A 285 -7.30 55.12 -21.74
CA SER A 285 -7.82 56.38 -21.20
C SER A 285 -7.95 57.47 -22.28
N LEU A 286 -6.91 57.69 -23.08
CA LEU A 286 -6.96 58.64 -24.20
C LEU A 286 -8.00 58.25 -25.25
N LYS A 287 -8.19 56.95 -25.49
CA LYS A 287 -9.22 56.48 -26.42
C LYS A 287 -10.62 56.80 -25.89
N ALA A 288 -10.88 56.53 -24.61
CA ALA A 288 -12.14 56.87 -23.97
C ALA A 288 -12.41 58.39 -23.99
N GLU A 289 -11.39 59.21 -23.70
CA GLU A 289 -11.52 60.67 -23.77
C GLU A 289 -11.81 61.15 -25.21
N ASN A 290 -11.14 60.58 -26.22
CA ASN A 290 -11.42 60.90 -27.62
C ASN A 290 -12.83 60.49 -28.04
N GLU A 291 -13.35 59.35 -27.57
CA GLU A 291 -14.73 58.95 -27.82
C GLU A 291 -15.73 59.93 -27.21
N VAL A 292 -15.48 60.39 -25.98
CA VAL A 292 -16.29 61.42 -25.31
C VAL A 292 -16.20 62.77 -26.03
N LEU A 293 -15.01 63.21 -26.43
CA LEU A 293 -14.81 64.45 -27.18
C LEU A 293 -15.48 64.38 -28.55
N THR A 294 -15.40 63.24 -29.23
CA THR A 294 -16.08 63.02 -30.52
C THR A 294 -17.59 63.11 -30.34
N ALA A 295 -18.15 62.50 -29.30
CA ALA A 295 -19.57 62.62 -28.97
C ALA A 295 -19.96 64.07 -28.68
N ARG A 296 -19.12 64.82 -27.97
CA ARG A 296 -19.36 66.24 -27.65
C ARG A 296 -19.24 67.16 -28.87
N VAL A 297 -18.35 66.86 -29.80
CA VAL A 297 -18.27 67.56 -31.10
C VAL A 297 -19.55 67.33 -31.89
N VAL A 298 -20.04 66.09 -31.97
CA VAL A 298 -21.32 65.78 -32.64
C VAL A 298 -22.49 66.52 -31.99
N GLU A 299 -22.52 66.62 -30.65
CA GLU A 299 -23.54 67.38 -29.92
C GLU A 299 -23.46 68.89 -30.19
N LEU A 300 -22.25 69.46 -30.21
CA LEU A 300 -22.03 70.88 -30.52
C LEU A 300 -22.34 71.21 -31.99
N GLU A 301 -22.06 70.30 -32.92
CA GLU A 301 -22.46 70.41 -34.32
C GLU A 301 -23.98 70.36 -34.48
N ALA A 302 -24.67 69.53 -33.70
CA ALA A 302 -26.14 69.47 -33.69
C ALA A 302 -26.79 70.71 -33.02
N GLY A 303 -26.10 71.33 -32.06
CA GLY A 303 -26.53 72.54 -31.34
C GLY A 303 -26.15 73.87 -32.00
N SER A 304 -25.28 73.85 -33.02
CA SER A 304 -24.82 75.04 -33.73
C SER A 304 -25.85 75.52 -34.78
N ILE A 305 -26.86 76.27 -34.32
CA ILE A 305 -27.67 77.18 -35.15
C ILE A 305 -27.08 78.61 -35.11
N GLY A 306 -25.82 78.74 -34.73
CA GLY A 306 -25.11 80.02 -34.67
C GLY A 306 -24.41 80.30 -36.00
N THR A 307 -24.86 81.35 -36.71
CA THR A 307 -24.15 81.94 -37.85
C THR A 307 -22.66 82.06 -37.51
N PRO A 308 -21.73 81.56 -38.35
CA PRO A 308 -20.31 81.74 -38.09
C PRO A 308 -20.00 83.23 -37.97
N ALA A 309 -19.34 83.62 -36.88
CA ALA A 309 -18.88 85.00 -36.68
C ALA A 309 -18.02 85.41 -37.89
N ALA A 310 -18.33 86.55 -38.50
CA ALA A 310 -17.56 87.08 -39.62
C ALA A 310 -16.14 87.41 -39.15
N VAL A 311 -15.20 86.49 -39.37
CA VAL A 311 -13.77 86.75 -39.18
C VAL A 311 -13.34 87.68 -40.31
N GLY A 312 -13.19 88.96 -39.98
CA GLY A 312 -12.71 90.00 -40.89
C GLY A 312 -11.38 89.59 -41.52
N GLY A 313 -11.29 89.74 -42.84
CA GLY A 313 -10.07 89.47 -43.59
C GLY A 313 -8.91 90.31 -43.07
N VAL A 314 -7.89 89.65 -42.52
CA VAL A 314 -6.59 90.26 -42.26
C VAL A 314 -5.56 89.52 -43.10
N ALA A 315 -4.78 90.31 -43.83
CA ALA A 315 -3.90 89.93 -44.91
C ALA A 315 -2.89 88.83 -44.54
N LYS A 316 -2.64 87.92 -45.50
CA LYS A 316 -1.49 87.01 -45.51
C LYS A 316 -0.19 87.82 -45.45
N LYS A 317 0.42 87.96 -44.27
CA LYS A 317 1.84 88.27 -44.17
C LYS A 317 2.60 86.94 -44.26
N LYS A 318 3.18 86.66 -45.42
CA LYS A 318 4.16 85.58 -45.59
C LYS A 318 5.41 85.95 -44.80
N GLU A 319 5.64 85.34 -43.65
CA GLU A 319 6.96 85.30 -43.05
C GLU A 319 7.59 83.93 -43.34
N SER A 320 8.68 83.96 -44.11
CA SER A 320 9.43 82.78 -44.55
C SER A 320 10.32 82.28 -43.40
N LEU A 321 10.06 81.09 -42.88
CA LEU A 321 10.83 80.49 -41.78
C LEU A 321 11.94 79.54 -42.23
N PHE A 322 12.36 79.57 -43.51
CA PHE A 322 13.55 78.84 -43.96
C PHE A 322 14.68 79.81 -44.31
N LYS A 323 15.57 80.06 -43.35
CA LYS A 323 16.96 80.36 -43.63
C LYS A 323 17.72 79.03 -43.62
N SER A 324 17.98 78.50 -44.80
CA SER A 324 18.91 77.40 -45.01
C SER A 324 20.32 77.91 -44.68
N SER A 325 20.97 77.25 -43.71
CA SER A 325 22.40 77.42 -43.46
C SER A 325 23.21 76.78 -44.59
N LYS A 326 24.16 77.54 -45.13
CA LYS A 326 25.41 77.01 -45.68
C LYS A 326 26.54 77.49 -44.80
#